data_AF-A0A1N6I7Q5-F1
#
_entry.id   AF-A0A1N6I7Q5-F1
#
_cell.length_a   1.000
_cell.length_b   1.000
_cell.length_c   1.000
_cell.angle_alpha   90.00
_cell.angle_beta   90.00
_cell.angle_gamma   90.00
#
_symmetry.space_group_name_H-M   'P 1'
#
loop_
_entity.id
_entity.type
_entity.pdbx_description
1 polymer ?
#
loop_
_entity_poly.entity_id
_entity_poly.type
_entity_poly.pdbx_seq_one_letter_code
_entity_poly.pdbx_strand_id
1 'polypeptide(L)' 'MHHRIDTIIKQLRQDIALHLDPESIQAACRSAGHTWRRCGLNPVAILHWFVIQVINGNTALQKGSY' A
#
# COMPACT_ATOMS: atom_id res chain seq x y z
N MET A 1 -22.55 12.77 8.78
CA MET A 1 -22.38 11.89 7.60
C MET A 1 -20.91 11.56 7.30
N HIS A 2 -19.94 12.47 7.50
CA HIS A 2 -18.51 12.21 7.26
C HIS A 2 -17.94 10.97 7.97
N HIS A 3 -18.34 10.77 9.23
CA HIS A 3 -17.77 9.70 10.07
C HIS A 3 -17.96 8.28 9.50
N ARG A 4 -19.06 7.99 8.79
CA ARG A 4 -19.29 6.67 8.19
C ARG A 4 -18.34 6.41 7.03
N ILE A 5 -18.08 7.41 6.19
CA ILE A 5 -17.15 7.28 5.07
C ILE A 5 -15.73 7.12 5.61
N ASP A 6 -15.33 7.87 6.64
CA ASP A 6 -14.01 7.73 7.26
C ASP A 6 -13.79 6.34 7.85
N THR A 7 -14.80 5.77 8.54
CA THR A 7 -14.74 4.40 9.06
C THR A 7 -14.62 3.37 7.96
N ILE A 8 -15.40 3.50 6.88
CA ILE A 8 -15.34 2.58 5.72
C ILE A 8 -13.95 2.65 5.07
N ILE A 9 -13.41 3.85 4.87
CA ILE A 9 -12.07 4.05 4.30
C ILE A 9 -11.00 3.44 5.21
N LYS A 10 -11.10 3.61 6.53
CA LYS A 10 -10.16 3.02 7.49
C LYS A 10 -10.20 1.49 7.44
N GLN A 11 -11.40 0.90 7.42
CA GLN A 11 -11.56 -0.55 7.33
C GLN A 11 -10.99 -1.09 6.01
N LEU A 12 -11.31 -0.43 4.88
CA LEU A 12 -10.78 -0.80 3.58
C LEU A 12 -9.23 -0.79 3.55
N ARG A 13 -8.59 0.22 4.18
CA ARG A 13 -7.12 0.26 4.30
C ARG A 13 -6.58 -0.93 5.09
N GLN A 14 -7.25 -1.32 6.18
CA GLN A 14 -6.85 -2.46 7.00
C GLN A 14 -7.03 -3.78 6.25
N ASP A 15 -8.16 -3.96 5.57
CA ASP A 15 -8.47 -5.18 4.80
C ASP A 15 -7.47 -5.36 3.64
N ILE A 16 -7.15 -4.28 2.92
CA ILE A 16 -6.15 -4.37 1.84
C ILE A 16 -4.76 -4.66 2.39
N ALA A 17 -4.39 -4.13 3.55
CA ALA A 17 -3.11 -4.48 4.19
C ALA A 17 -3.03 -5.97 4.56
N LEU A 18 -4.16 -6.62 4.90
CA LEU A 18 -4.24 -8.06 5.15
C LEU A 18 -4.13 -8.90 3.87
N HIS A 19 -4.63 -8.39 2.74
CA HIS A 19 -4.56 -9.07 1.45
C HIS A 19 -3.24 -8.85 0.69
N LEU A 20 -2.49 -7.79 1.03
CA LEU A 20 -1.19 -7.47 0.47
C LEU A 20 -0.06 -7.90 1.41
N ASP A 21 -0.05 -9.20 1.68
CA ASP A 21 1.00 -9.84 2.46
C ASP A 21 2.39 -9.64 1.80
N PRO A 22 3.42 -9.21 2.56
CA PRO A 22 4.76 -8.97 2.03
C PRO A 22 5.39 -10.17 1.31
N GLU A 23 5.18 -11.39 1.81
CA GLU A 23 5.77 -12.59 1.22
C GLU A 23 5.12 -12.90 -0.13
N SER A 24 3.80 -12.80 -0.20
CA SER A 24 3.01 -12.98 -1.42
C SER A 24 3.42 -11.98 -2.51
N ILE A 25 3.61 -10.70 -2.14
CA ILE A 25 4.12 -9.67 -3.04
C ILE A 25 5.52 -10.04 -3.55
N GLN A 26 6.43 -10.41 -2.66
CA GLN A 26 7.80 -10.77 -3.04
C GLN A 26 7.85 -12.02 -3.91
N ALA A 27 6.98 -13.00 -3.66
CA ALA A 27 6.86 -14.21 -4.46
C ALA A 27 6.38 -13.90 -5.88
N ALA A 28 5.32 -13.08 -6.03
CA ALA A 28 4.83 -12.63 -7.33
C ALA A 28 5.87 -11.81 -8.10
N CYS A 29 6.58 -10.94 -7.37
CA CYS A 29 7.70 -10.16 -7.88
C CYS A 29 8.82 -11.05 -8.44
N ARG A 30 9.21 -12.10 -7.71
CA ARG A 30 10.22 -13.07 -8.16
C ARG A 30 9.73 -13.93 -9.32
N SER A 31 8.47 -14.38 -9.30
CA SER A 31 7.92 -15.22 -10.38
C SER A 31 7.81 -14.45 -11.71
N ALA A 32 7.61 -13.14 -11.66
CA ALA A 32 7.68 -12.24 -12.81
C ALA A 32 9.12 -11.97 -13.31
N GLY A 33 10.15 -12.57 -12.70
CA GLY A 33 11.55 -12.41 -13.09
C GLY A 33 12.17 -11.07 -12.70
N HIS A 34 11.47 -10.29 -11.87
CA HIS A 34 11.98 -9.01 -11.40
C HIS A 34 12.92 -9.19 -10.19
N THR A 35 13.88 -8.27 -10.06
CA THR A 35 14.77 -8.19 -8.90
C THR A 35 14.78 -6.76 -8.37
N TRP A 36 14.88 -6.61 -7.05
CA TRP A 36 14.86 -5.29 -6.41
C TRP A 36 16.16 -5.06 -5.68
N ARG A 37 16.68 -3.83 -5.80
CA ARG A 37 17.76 -3.37 -4.94
C ARG A 37 17.26 -3.27 -3.50
N ARG A 38 18.15 -3.46 -2.54
CA ARG A 38 17.85 -3.14 -1.13
C ARG A 38 17.78 -1.63 -0.96
N CYS A 39 16.59 -1.07 -1.10
CA CYS A 39 16.29 0.34 -0.90
C CYS A 39 14.99 0.51 -0.09
N GLY A 40 14.78 1.70 0.47
CA GLY A 40 13.58 2.00 1.28
C GLY A 40 12.27 1.88 0.50
N LEU A 41 12.32 2.01 -0.83
CA LEU A 41 11.19 1.80 -1.75
C LEU A 41 11.27 0.40 -2.38
N ASN A 42 11.07 -0.60 -1.54
CA ASN A 42 10.94 -1.99 -1.98
C ASN A 42 9.53 -2.24 -2.57
N PRO A 43 9.28 -3.37 -3.27
CA PRO A 43 8.01 -3.58 -3.95
C PRO A 43 6.82 -3.66 -3.00
N VAL A 44 7.02 -4.15 -1.77
CA VAL A 44 5.99 -4.18 -0.73
C VAL A 44 5.58 -2.75 -0.38
N ALA A 45 6.56 -1.89 -0.08
CA ALA A 45 6.32 -0.48 0.22
C ALA A 45 5.64 0.24 -0.95
N ILE A 46 6.10 0.01 -2.19
CA ILE A 46 5.51 0.63 -3.38
C ILE A 46 4.03 0.25 -3.54
N LEU A 47 3.70 -1.03 -3.45
CA LEU A 47 2.31 -1.48 -3.61
C LEU A 47 1.41 -0.97 -2.48
N HIS A 48 1.86 -1.02 -1.23
CA HIS A 48 1.12 -0.44 -0.11
C HIS A 48 0.88 1.06 -0.32
N TRP A 49 1.92 1.83 -0.67
CA TRP A 49 1.79 3.26 -0.91
C TRP A 49 0.89 3.59 -2.10
N PHE A 50 0.98 2.84 -3.19
CA PHE A 50 0.14 3.00 -4.38
C PHE A 50 -1.33 2.82 -4.04
N VAL A 51 -1.68 1.77 -3.29
CA VAL A 51 -3.06 1.55 -2.83
C VAL A 51 -3.54 2.70 -1.95
N ILE A 52 -2.73 3.15 -0.99
CA ILE A 52 -3.11 4.28 -0.13
C ILE A 52 -3.32 5.53 -1.00
N GLN A 53 -2.47 5.78 -2.00
CA GLN A 53 -2.67 6.89 -2.94
C GLN A 53 -4.00 6.76 -3.69
N VAL A 54 -4.30 5.61 -4.28
CA VAL A 54 -5.57 5.37 -5.00
C VAL A 54 -6.78 5.63 -4.10
N ILE A 55 -6.76 5.15 -2.85
CA ILE A 55 -7.83 5.40 -1.86
C ILE A 55 -8.00 6.89 -1.56
N ASN A 56 -6.92 7.67 -1.59
CA ASN A 56 -6.94 9.12 -1.38
C ASN A 56 -7.07 9.92 -2.70
N GLY A 57 -7.56 9.30 -3.77
CA GLY A 57 -7.78 9.96 -5.06
C GLY A 57 -6.50 10.33 -5.79
N ASN A 58 -5.44 9.54 -5.63
CA ASN A 58 -4.09 9.78 -6.16
C ASN A 58 -3.46 11.10 -5.73
N THR A 59 -3.93 11.66 -4.61
CA THR A 59 -3.30 12.85 -4.00
C THR A 59 -1.94 12.45 -3.46
N ALA A 60 -0.90 13.22 -3.77
CA ALA A 60 0.43 13.02 -3.21
C ALA A 60 0.33 13.06 -1.68
N LEU A 61 0.60 11.92 -1.04
CA LEU A 61 0.59 11.83 0.41
C LEU A 61 1.87 12.49 0.93
N GLN A 62 1.72 13.57 1.70
CA GLN A 62 2.85 14.12 2.44
C GLN A 62 3.25 13.13 3.53
N LYS A 63 4.56 12.92 3.67
CA LYS A 63 5.10 12.18 4.81
C LYS A 63 4.75 12.99 6.06
N GLY A 64 3.88 12.45 6.92
CA GLY A 64 3.59 13.07 8.21
C GLY A 64 4.90 13.27 8.97
N SER A 65 5.22 14.53 9.27
CA SER A 65 6.33 14.92 10.11
C SER A 65 6.12 14.34 11.51
N TYR A 66 7.04 13.46 11.92
CA TYR A 66 7.28 13.14 13.33
C TYR A 66 8.16 14.22 13.94
#